data_AF-A0A0L0BVN3-F1
#
_entry.id   AF-A0A0L0BVN3-F1
#
_cell.length_a   1.000
_cell.length_b   1.000
_cell.length_c   1.000
_cell.angle_alpha   90.00
_cell.angle_beta   90.00
_cell.angle_gamma   90.00
#
_symmetry.space_group_name_H-M   'P 1'
#
loop_
_entity.id
_entity.type
_entity.pdbx_description
1 polymer ?
#
loop_
_entity_poly.entity_id
_entity_poly.type
_entity_poly.pdbx_seq_one_letter_code
_entity_poly.pdbx_strand_id
1 'polypeptide(L)'
;LVPINKGNSHWILGCIDNKAKEICVYDSLSGYGKQEAPILLQYMQKEAERLNIKCPEYKLTPSKKCPRQSNGFDCGMFVCTNSFMLSDDQELAFSQQDIPDMRIHIVSKLVQNK
;
A
#
# COMPACT_ATOMS: atom_id res chain seq x y z
N LEU A 1 5.58 2.70 3.80
CA LEU A 1 4.32 1.98 3.46
C LEU A 1 3.28 2.29 4.53
N VAL A 2 2.03 2.50 4.16
CA VAL A 2 0.95 2.92 5.09
C VAL A 2 -0.29 2.06 4.84
N PRO A 3 -0.56 1.02 5.65
CA PRO A 3 -1.80 0.26 5.55
C PRO A 3 -2.97 1.14 6.01
N ILE A 4 -4.08 1.12 5.26
CA ILE A 4 -5.25 1.97 5.54
C ILE A 4 -6.48 1.08 5.61
N ASN A 5 -7.20 1.17 6.72
CA ASN A 5 -8.50 0.54 6.89
C ASN A 5 -9.61 1.53 6.47
N LYS A 6 -10.40 1.16 5.46
CA LYS A 6 -11.56 1.91 4.98
C LYS A 6 -12.83 1.30 5.55
N GLY A 7 -13.55 2.08 6.35
CA GLY A 7 -14.89 1.74 6.82
C GLY A 7 -14.95 0.42 7.60
N ASN A 8 -13.89 0.05 8.32
CA ASN A 8 -13.77 -1.18 9.11
C ASN A 8 -13.99 -2.49 8.34
N SER A 9 -13.95 -2.48 7.01
CA SER A 9 -14.27 -3.64 6.17
C SER A 9 -13.34 -3.85 4.99
N HIS A 10 -12.58 -2.83 4.59
CA HIS A 10 -11.69 -2.91 3.43
C HIS A 10 -10.28 -2.40 3.74
N TRP A 11 -9.27 -3.13 3.31
CA TRP A 11 -7.86 -2.75 3.46
C TRP A 11 -7.29 -2.31 2.11
N ILE A 12 -6.61 -1.16 2.11
CA ILE A 12 -5.84 -0.65 0.98
C ILE A 12 -4.43 -0.28 1.45
N LEU A 13 -3.52 -0.02 0.50
CA LEU A 13 -2.15 0.34 0.80
C LEU A 13 -1.82 1.72 0.24
N GLY A 14 -1.45 2.66 1.11
CA GLY A 14 -0.74 3.86 0.74
C GLY A 14 0.76 3.61 0.66
N CYS A 15 1.43 4.20 -0.32
CA CYS A 15 2.87 4.18 -0.46
C CYS A 15 3.38 5.62 -0.67
N ILE A 16 4.35 6.01 0.15
CA ILE A 16 5.06 7.28 0.06
C ILE A 16 6.48 6.94 -0.34
N ASP A 17 6.81 7.17 -1.61
CA ASP A 17 8.15 6.98 -2.15
C ASP A 17 8.90 8.31 -2.16
N ASN A 18 9.80 8.49 -1.19
CA ASN A 18 10.61 9.70 -1.06
C ASN A 18 11.70 9.80 -2.13
N LYS A 19 12.14 8.68 -2.73
CA LYS A 19 13.15 8.68 -3.79
C LYS A 19 12.51 9.13 -5.09
N ALA A 20 11.38 8.51 -5.47
CA ALA A 20 10.62 8.86 -6.66
C ALA A 20 9.78 10.13 -6.50
N LYS A 21 9.63 10.65 -5.27
CA LYS A 21 8.74 11.76 -4.91
C LYS A 21 7.31 11.51 -5.40
N GLU A 22 6.81 10.32 -5.14
CA GLU A 22 5.45 9.91 -5.51
C GLU A 22 4.70 9.37 -4.30
N ILE A 23 3.45 9.82 -4.14
CA ILE A 23 2.50 9.23 -3.19
C ILE A 23 1.46 8.48 -4.01
N CYS A 24 1.35 7.18 -3.77
CA CYS A 24 0.44 6.33 -4.51
C CYS A 24 -0.43 5.47 -3.59
N VAL A 25 -1.60 5.07 -4.10
CA VAL A 25 -2.53 4.21 -3.38
C VAL A 25 -2.87 3.00 -4.23
N TYR A 26 -2.77 1.82 -3.62
CA TYR A 26 -3.09 0.53 -4.21
C TYR A 26 -4.34 -0.03 -3.56
N ASP A 27 -5.34 -0.33 -4.38
CA ASP A 27 -6.64 -0.84 -3.94
C ASP A 27 -7.08 -2.00 -4.85
N SER A 28 -7.09 -3.20 -4.28
CA SER A 28 -7.41 -4.46 -4.94
C SER A 28 -8.90 -4.62 -5.30
N LEU A 29 -9.82 -3.84 -4.72
CA LEU A 29 -11.28 -3.93 -4.96
C LEU A 29 -11.85 -2.82 -5.82
N SER A 30 -11.53 -1.57 -5.54
CA SER A 30 -12.24 -0.45 -6.19
C SER A 30 -11.34 0.41 -7.05
N GLY A 31 -10.03 0.37 -6.81
CA GLY A 31 -9.06 1.21 -7.53
C GLY A 31 -9.28 2.70 -7.24
N TYR A 32 -9.89 3.05 -6.11
CA TYR A 32 -10.19 4.44 -5.76
C TYR A 32 -9.61 4.80 -4.39
N GLY A 33 -8.43 5.42 -4.41
CA GLY A 33 -7.75 6.04 -3.27
C GLY A 33 -7.78 7.58 -3.32
N LYS A 34 -8.84 8.16 -3.91
CA LYS A 34 -8.92 9.61 -4.20
C LYS A 34 -8.84 10.50 -2.96
N GLN A 35 -9.29 10.00 -1.81
CA GLN A 35 -9.30 10.76 -0.56
C GLN A 35 -8.01 10.56 0.24
N GLU A 36 -7.41 9.38 0.12
CA GLU A 36 -6.29 8.95 0.94
C GLU A 36 -4.96 9.56 0.48
N ALA A 37 -4.71 9.67 -0.83
CA ALA A 37 -3.47 10.28 -1.33
C ALA A 37 -3.28 11.75 -0.87
N PRO A 38 -4.30 12.64 -0.92
CA PRO A 38 -4.20 13.98 -0.35
C PRO A 38 -3.94 14.00 1.17
N ILE A 39 -4.53 13.07 1.94
CA ILE A 39 -4.30 12.97 3.39
C ILE A 39 -2.84 12.59 3.66
N LEU A 40 -2.29 11.64 2.90
CA LEU A 40 -0.87 11.28 3.00
C LEU A 40 0.05 12.44 2.63
N LEU A 41 -0.31 13.25 1.63
CA LEU A 41 0.43 14.48 1.29
C LEU A 41 0.39 15.49 2.45
N GLN A 42 -0.78 15.71 3.04
CA GLN A 42 -0.92 16.60 4.19
C GLN A 42 -0.07 16.12 5.37
N TYR A 43 -0.01 14.81 5.61
CA TYR A 43 0.90 14.22 6.60
C TYR A 43 2.36 14.56 6.28
N MET A 44 2.81 14.37 5.03
CA MET A 44 4.18 14.69 4.64
C MET A 44 4.53 16.18 4.78
N GLN A 45 3.58 17.07 4.48
CA GLN A 45 3.75 18.51 4.67
C GLN A 45 3.94 18.85 6.15
N LYS A 46 3.11 18.28 7.03
CA LYS A 46 3.22 18.48 8.49
C LYS A 46 4.51 17.88 9.05
N GLU A 47 4.95 16.72 8.56
CA GLU A 47 6.22 16.13 8.98
C GLU A 47 7.42 16.95 8.53
N ALA A 48 7.37 17.53 7.31
CA ALA A 48 8.42 18.44 6.85
C ALA A 48 8.48 19.72 7.71
N GLU A 49 7.34 20.30 8.07
CA GLU A 49 7.24 21.42 9.00
C GLU A 49 7.82 21.05 10.38
N ARG A 50 7.41 19.91 10.95
CA ARG A 50 7.89 19.40 12.25
C ARG A 50 9.41 19.20 12.26
N LEU A 51 9.98 18.74 11.14
CA LEU A 51 11.42 18.52 10.97
C LEU A 51 12.18 19.78 10.54
N ASN A 52 11.49 20.90 10.31
CA ASN A 52 12.04 22.16 9.79
C ASN A 52 12.83 21.97 8.47
N ILE A 53 12.26 21.18 7.56
CA ILE A 53 12.80 20.94 6.21
C ILE A 53 11.79 21.36 5.15
N LYS A 54 12.26 21.63 3.93
CA LYS A 54 11.37 21.87 2.79
C LYS A 54 10.67 20.56 2.40
N CYS A 55 9.34 20.54 2.41
CA CYS A 55 8.56 19.41 1.91
C CYS A 55 8.88 19.20 0.41
N PRO A 56 9.22 17.97 -0.02
CA PRO A 56 9.30 17.66 -1.44
C PRO A 56 7.94 17.89 -2.12
N GLU A 57 7.98 18.26 -3.40
CA GLU A 57 6.80 18.23 -4.25
C GLU A 57 6.55 16.79 -4.68
N TYR A 58 5.45 16.21 -4.18
CA TYR A 58 5.07 14.84 -4.50
C TYR A 58 4.08 14.82 -5.66
N LYS A 59 4.31 13.92 -6.62
CA LYS A 59 3.27 13.49 -7.56
C LYS A 59 2.25 12.63 -6.82
N LEU A 60 0.96 12.92 -6.96
CA LEU A 60 -0.10 12.08 -6.41
C LEU A 60 -0.62 11.12 -7.47
N THR A 61 -0.64 9.83 -7.13
CA THR A 61 -1.24 8.75 -7.92
C THR A 61 -2.29 8.04 -7.06
N PRO A 62 -3.51 8.61 -6.93
CA PRO A 62 -4.54 8.11 -6.01
C PRO A 62 -5.13 6.75 -6.40
N SER A 63 -4.79 6.25 -7.59
CA SER A 63 -5.16 4.94 -8.08
C SER A 63 -4.00 4.39 -8.89
N LYS A 64 -3.14 3.62 -8.22
CA LYS A 64 -2.04 2.93 -8.89
C LYS A 64 -2.47 1.51 -9.21
N LYS A 65 -2.18 1.09 -10.44
CA LYS A 65 -2.50 -0.25 -10.93
C LYS A 65 -1.82 -1.28 -10.02
N CYS A 66 -2.60 -2.28 -9.60
CA CYS A 66 -2.14 -3.44 -8.84
C CYS A 66 -2.99 -4.66 -9.19
N PRO A 67 -2.54 -5.87 -8.82
CA PRO A 67 -3.36 -7.07 -8.85
C PRO A 67 -4.70 -6.87 -8.13
N ARG A 68 -5.75 -7.47 -8.71
CA ARG A 68 -7.13 -7.30 -8.25
C ARG A 68 -7.60 -8.54 -7.52
N GLN A 69 -8.31 -8.34 -6.43
CA GLN A 69 -8.98 -9.45 -5.74
C GLN A 69 -10.31 -9.77 -6.41
N SER A 70 -10.74 -11.03 -6.34
CA SER A 70 -12.02 -11.49 -6.87
C SER A 70 -13.03 -11.90 -5.79
N ASN A 71 -12.69 -11.72 -4.51
CA ASN A 71 -13.56 -12.02 -3.36
C ASN A 71 -13.58 -10.85 -2.35
N GLY A 72 -14.33 -10.99 -1.26
CA GLY A 72 -14.51 -9.95 -0.24
C GLY A 72 -13.59 -10.03 0.99
N PHE A 73 -12.67 -10.99 1.07
CA PHE A 73 -11.91 -11.29 2.31
C PHE A 73 -10.39 -11.28 2.13
N ASP A 74 -9.89 -11.15 0.89
CA ASP A 74 -8.45 -11.16 0.60
C ASP A 74 -7.80 -9.77 0.62
N CYS A 75 -8.52 -8.67 0.85
CA CYS A 75 -7.94 -7.31 0.79
C CYS A 75 -6.71 -7.15 1.71
N GLY A 76 -6.74 -7.73 2.91
CA GLY A 76 -5.58 -7.77 3.81
C GLY A 76 -4.38 -8.52 3.23
N MET A 77 -4.63 -9.63 2.53
CA MET A 77 -3.56 -10.39 1.85
C MET A 77 -2.96 -9.59 0.70
N PHE A 78 -3.76 -8.89 -0.10
CA PHE A 78 -3.24 -8.02 -1.16
C PHE A 78 -2.41 -6.86 -0.57
N VAL A 79 -2.82 -6.26 0.56
CA VAL A 79 -2.01 -5.25 1.25
C VAL A 79 -0.67 -5.81 1.70
N CYS A 80 -0.65 -7.00 2.31
CA CYS A 80 0.59 -7.63 2.75
C CYS A 80 1.50 -8.03 1.58
N THR A 81 0.97 -8.66 0.54
CA THR A 81 1.75 -9.07 -0.64
C THR A 81 2.30 -7.87 -1.39
N ASN A 82 1.49 -6.83 -1.62
CA ASN A 82 1.96 -5.58 -2.21
C ASN A 82 3.07 -4.96 -1.35
N SER A 83 2.90 -4.93 -0.03
CA SER A 83 3.91 -4.36 0.88
C SER A 83 5.22 -5.13 0.82
N PHE A 84 5.16 -6.46 0.79
CA PHE A 84 6.31 -7.34 0.68
C PHE A 84 7.10 -7.06 -0.61
N MET A 85 6.43 -7.10 -1.77
CA MET A 85 7.07 -6.85 -3.06
C MET A 85 7.62 -5.42 -3.20
N LEU A 86 6.83 -4.41 -2.82
CA LEU A 86 7.26 -3.01 -2.91
C LEU A 86 8.42 -2.68 -1.97
N SER A 87 8.55 -3.38 -0.84
CA SER A 87 9.67 -3.19 0.08
C SER A 87 11.02 -3.66 -0.47
N ASP A 88 10.98 -4.52 -1.50
CA ASP A 88 12.15 -5.05 -2.21
C ASP A 88 12.26 -4.47 -3.64
N ASP A 89 11.58 -3.35 -3.91
CA ASP A 89 11.53 -2.70 -5.22
C ASP A 89 11.07 -3.65 -6.37
N GLN A 90 10.28 -4.69 -6.05
CA GLN A 90 9.78 -5.67 -7.02
C GLN A 90 8.49 -5.21 -7.69
N GLU A 91 8.28 -5.67 -8.93
CA GLU A 91 7.01 -5.52 -9.63
C GLU A 91 5.90 -6.33 -8.95
N LEU A 92 4.68 -5.79 -8.93
CA LEU A 92 3.48 -6.46 -8.42
C LEU A 92 2.98 -7.54 -9.39
N ALA A 93 3.81 -8.54 -9.65
CA ALA A 93 3.59 -9.62 -10.61
C ALA A 93 2.97 -10.87 -9.95
N PHE A 94 1.79 -10.70 -9.34
CA PHE A 94 1.00 -11.80 -8.78
C PHE A 94 -0.48 -11.64 -9.11
N SER A 95 -1.27 -12.64 -8.74
CA SER A 95 -2.70 -12.69 -8.99
C SER A 95 -3.46 -13.23 -7.79
N GLN A 96 -4.78 -13.26 -7.91
CA GLN A 96 -5.66 -13.90 -6.94
C GLN A 96 -5.35 -15.39 -6.72
N GLN A 97 -4.78 -16.08 -7.72
CA GLN A 97 -4.48 -17.51 -7.66
C GLN A 97 -3.31 -17.82 -6.71
N ASP A 98 -2.43 -16.84 -6.50
CA ASP A 98 -1.24 -16.97 -5.64
C ASP A 98 -1.55 -16.71 -4.16
N ILE A 99 -2.73 -16.14 -3.85
CA ILE A 99 -3.11 -15.74 -2.49
C ILE A 99 -3.14 -16.90 -1.49
N PRO A 100 -3.63 -18.10 -1.81
CA PRO A 100 -3.54 -19.25 -0.91
C PRO A 100 -2.11 -19.56 -0.47
N ASP A 101 -1.15 -19.56 -1.41
CA ASP A 101 0.26 -19.80 -1.10
C ASP A 101 0.87 -18.65 -0.31
N MET A 102 0.50 -17.40 -0.64
CA MET A 102 0.92 -16.23 0.12
C MET A 102 0.41 -16.25 1.56
N ARG A 103 -0.79 -16.79 1.83
CA ARG A 103 -1.30 -16.97 3.21
C ARG A 103 -0.38 -17.88 4.02
N ILE A 104 0.01 -19.01 3.44
CA ILE A 104 0.94 -19.96 4.07
C ILE A 104 2.31 -19.31 4.26
N HIS A 105 2.79 -18.58 3.25
CA HIS A 105 4.06 -17.86 3.32
C HIS A 105 4.09 -16.85 4.47
N ILE A 106 3.06 -16.00 4.61
CA ILE A 106 2.96 -15.02 5.69
C ILE A 106 2.93 -15.70 7.06
N VAL A 107 2.12 -16.75 7.23
CA VAL A 107 2.08 -17.50 8.50
C VAL A 107 3.46 -18.06 8.85
N SER A 108 4.17 -18.63 7.87
CA SER A 108 5.53 -19.13 8.06
C SER A 108 6.49 -18.04 8.55
N LYS A 109 6.42 -16.83 7.97
CA LYS A 109 7.22 -15.68 8.40
C LYS A 109 6.89 -15.22 9.82
N LEU A 110 5.60 -15.10 10.14
CA LEU A 110 5.12 -14.70 11.47
C LEU A 110 5.56 -15.68 12.56
N VAL A 111 5.43 -16.98 12.32
CA VAL A 111 5.82 -18.02 13.28
C VAL A 111 7.33 -18.07 13.50
N GLN A 112 8.12 -17.75 12.47
CA GLN A 112 9.58 -17.76 12.55
C GLN A 112 10.18 -16.45 13.09
N ASN A 113 9.39 -15.40 13.32
CA ASN A 113 9.87 -14.04 13.63
C ASN A 113 10.96 -13.56 12.65
N LYS A 114 10.75 -13.83 11.35
CA LYS A 114 11.65 -13.45 10.27
C LYS A 114 10.98 -12.54 9.25
#